data_AF-A0A413RKT5-F1
#
_entry.id   AF-A0A413RKT5-F1
#
_cell.length_a   1.000
_cell.length_b   1.000
_cell.length_c   1.000
_cell.angle_alpha   90.00
_cell.angle_beta   90.00
_cell.angle_gamma   90.00
#
_symmetry.space_group_name_H-M   'P 1'
#
loop_
_entity.id
_entity.type
_entity.pdbx_description
1 polymer ?
#
loop_
_entity_poly.entity_id
_entity_poly.type
_entity_poly.pdbx_seq_one_letter_code
_entity_poly.pdbx_strand_id
1 'polypeptide(L)'
;MTETQPERRLELHHGSDDRWPDRFAAVMFAFAIFAAVVAVVPPWRSYFDKADDAVSMLSIPMVPSFVYVTLLFVIAVALRRRLRAAWWVLVVWWLILPALGRLDTIAAGEHLILASIGLVVLVAALVLAVRVRHQFVARRVPGSFWTALAVFLGGGAVILFGGAALVVGFGDADDYGQALRYVFGDMLTDLGRVGLHGDASAPWWVAVIVGVLGTVVIVVAATILFRPPQGSRTLAVSDEARVRAMLRDHGEHDSLGYFATRRDKSVVWDTGEAATARAGVSYRVIGSVSLASGNPIGDPLHWPVAIQEWRRLARDSGL
;
A
#
# COMPACT_ATOMS: atom_id res chain seq x y z
N MET A 1 -4.38 50.42 35.34
CA MET A 1 -4.24 50.15 33.90
C MET A 1 -3.98 48.68 33.75
N THR A 2 -5.03 47.93 33.44
CA THR A 2 -5.02 46.45 33.35
C THR A 2 -4.87 46.11 31.87
N GLU A 3 -3.70 45.62 31.48
CA GLU A 3 -3.41 45.17 30.13
C GLU A 3 -4.22 43.90 29.83
N THR A 4 -5.23 44.03 28.96
CA THR A 4 -5.98 42.89 28.45
C THR A 4 -5.13 42.15 27.42
N GLN A 5 -4.58 40.99 27.79
CA GLN A 5 -4.00 40.08 26.81
C GLN A 5 -5.07 39.63 25.80
N PRO A 6 -4.78 39.67 24.48
CA PRO A 6 -5.71 39.17 23.49
C PRO A 6 -5.82 37.65 23.61
N GLU A 7 -7.04 37.16 23.86
CA GLU A 7 -7.35 35.73 23.83
C GLU A 7 -6.95 35.15 22.46
N ARG A 8 -5.88 34.34 22.44
CA ARG A 8 -5.53 33.51 21.28
C ARG A 8 -6.64 32.47 21.09
N ARG A 9 -7.66 32.82 20.31
CA ARG A 9 -8.61 31.83 19.79
C ARG A 9 -7.82 30.83 18.94
N LEU A 10 -7.68 29.62 19.46
CA LEU A 10 -7.23 28.48 18.67
C LEU A 10 -8.31 28.23 17.62
N GLU A 11 -8.11 28.76 16.41
CA GLU A 11 -8.90 28.36 15.25
C GLU A 11 -8.64 26.88 15.00
N LEU A 12 -9.56 26.03 15.49
CA LEU A 12 -9.57 24.62 15.18
C LEU A 12 -9.88 24.50 13.69
N HIS A 13 -8.83 24.43 12.88
CA HIS A 13 -8.93 24.22 11.44
C HIS A 13 -9.65 22.88 11.21
N HIS A 14 -10.92 22.94 10.81
CA HIS A 14 -11.70 21.75 10.46
C HIS A 14 -11.17 21.26 9.11
N GLY A 15 -10.20 20.35 9.16
CA GLY A 15 -9.63 19.76 7.96
C GLY A 15 -10.71 19.09 7.11
N SER A 16 -10.56 19.17 5.78
CA SER A 16 -11.31 18.34 4.84
C SER A 16 -11.26 16.87 5.28
N ASP A 17 -12.33 16.11 5.03
CA ASP A 17 -12.40 14.67 5.33
C ASP A 17 -11.42 13.89 4.45
N ASP A 18 -10.15 13.92 4.85
CA ASP A 18 -9.00 13.30 4.20
C ASP A 18 -8.88 11.82 4.59
N ARG A 19 -9.94 11.22 5.12
CA ARG A 19 -9.94 9.85 5.69
C ARG A 19 -10.36 8.78 4.68
N TRP A 20 -10.62 9.14 3.42
CA TRP A 20 -10.99 8.16 2.41
C TRP A 20 -9.93 7.08 2.16
N PRO A 21 -8.62 7.39 2.09
CA PRO A 21 -7.59 6.36 2.01
C PRO A 21 -7.66 5.35 3.16
N ASP A 22 -7.97 5.81 4.38
CA ASP A 22 -8.13 4.94 5.56
C ASP A 22 -9.39 4.07 5.45
N ARG A 23 -10.50 4.62 4.91
CA ARG A 23 -11.74 3.86 4.66
C ARG A 23 -11.54 2.78 3.60
N PHE A 24 -10.93 3.12 2.47
CA PHE A 24 -10.61 2.15 1.41
C PHE A 24 -9.66 1.07 1.93
N ALA A 25 -8.63 1.46 2.69
CA ALA A 25 -7.75 0.51 3.34
C ALA A 25 -8.52 -0.39 4.31
N ALA A 26 -9.41 0.15 5.15
CA ALA A 26 -10.20 -0.62 6.11
C ALA A 26 -11.10 -1.65 5.41
N VAL A 27 -11.77 -1.27 4.32
CA VAL A 27 -12.57 -2.21 3.49
C VAL A 27 -11.67 -3.31 2.94
N MET A 28 -10.50 -2.95 2.39
CA MET A 28 -9.54 -3.92 1.86
C MET A 28 -9.00 -4.86 2.95
N PHE A 29 -8.71 -4.36 4.15
CA PHE A 29 -8.29 -5.17 5.29
C PHE A 29 -9.39 -6.12 5.75
N ALA A 30 -10.64 -5.64 5.85
CA ALA A 30 -11.78 -6.48 6.21
C ALA A 30 -11.98 -7.59 5.19
N PHE A 31 -11.87 -7.26 3.90
CA PHE A 31 -11.95 -8.24 2.81
C PHE A 31 -10.79 -9.24 2.85
N ALA A 32 -9.55 -8.79 3.10
CA ALA A 32 -8.39 -9.67 3.25
C ALA A 32 -8.54 -10.63 4.44
N ILE A 33 -9.05 -10.16 5.57
CA ILE A 33 -9.33 -10.99 6.76
C ILE A 33 -10.42 -12.02 6.41
N PHE A 34 -11.49 -11.59 5.75
CA PHE A 34 -12.55 -12.49 5.33
C PHE A 34 -12.02 -13.57 4.36
N ALA A 35 -11.18 -13.18 3.40
CA ALA A 35 -10.50 -14.10 2.48
C ALA A 35 -9.58 -15.08 3.21
N ALA A 36 -8.87 -14.64 4.25
CA ALA A 36 -8.04 -15.50 5.07
C ALA A 36 -8.89 -16.55 5.82
N VAL A 37 -10.04 -16.16 6.37
CA VAL A 37 -10.97 -17.09 7.02
C VAL A 37 -11.51 -18.10 6.01
N VAL A 38 -11.93 -17.63 4.83
CA VAL A 38 -12.42 -18.49 3.74
C VAL A 38 -11.35 -19.49 3.29
N ALA A 39 -10.08 -19.09 3.17
CA ALA A 39 -8.99 -19.97 2.78
C ALA A 39 -8.70 -21.08 3.81
N VAL A 40 -8.95 -20.82 5.09
CA VAL A 40 -8.67 -21.74 6.20
C VAL A 40 -9.85 -22.66 6.51
N VAL A 41 -11.09 -22.19 6.40
CA VAL A 41 -12.31 -22.94 6.77
C VAL A 41 -12.75 -23.83 5.60
N PRO A 42 -12.58 -25.16 5.67
CA PRO A 42 -12.79 -26.04 4.51
C PRO A 42 -14.20 -25.98 3.88
N PRO A 43 -15.30 -25.90 4.67
CA PRO A 43 -16.63 -25.72 4.10
C PRO A 43 -16.77 -24.44 3.27
N TRP A 44 -16.15 -23.34 3.72
CA TRP A 44 -16.21 -22.06 3.02
C TRP A 44 -15.32 -22.06 1.79
N ARG A 45 -14.12 -22.64 1.89
CA ARG A 45 -13.26 -22.87 0.74
C ARG A 45 -14.01 -23.59 -0.39
N SER A 46 -14.71 -24.68 -0.08
CA SER A 46 -15.48 -25.44 -1.07
C SER A 46 -16.67 -24.68 -1.69
N TYR A 47 -17.18 -23.66 -0.99
CA TYR A 47 -18.24 -22.79 -1.50
C TYR A 47 -17.69 -21.75 -2.48
N PHE A 48 -16.59 -21.10 -2.12
CA PHE A 48 -15.95 -20.04 -2.91
C PHE A 48 -15.06 -20.56 -4.05
N ASP A 49 -14.74 -21.86 -4.06
CA ASP A 49 -14.07 -22.51 -5.20
C ASP A 49 -14.99 -22.58 -6.44
N LYS A 50 -16.30 -22.39 -6.26
CA LYS A 50 -17.27 -22.42 -7.35
C LYS A 50 -17.36 -21.06 -8.01
N ALA A 51 -17.27 -21.03 -9.34
CA ALA A 51 -17.35 -19.78 -10.12
C ALA A 51 -18.69 -19.03 -9.95
N ASP A 52 -19.77 -19.74 -9.59
CA ASP A 52 -21.12 -19.18 -9.49
C ASP A 52 -21.53 -18.76 -8.06
N ASP A 53 -20.56 -18.53 -7.17
CA ASP A 53 -20.91 -18.17 -5.82
C ASP A 53 -21.53 -16.76 -5.75
N ALA A 54 -22.66 -16.66 -5.04
CA ALA A 54 -23.48 -15.46 -5.03
C ALA A 54 -22.74 -14.24 -4.43
N VAL A 55 -21.74 -14.48 -3.57
CA VAL A 55 -20.99 -13.42 -2.89
C VAL A 55 -19.93 -12.82 -3.82
N SER A 56 -19.17 -13.66 -4.54
CA SER A 56 -18.24 -13.21 -5.58
C SER A 56 -18.97 -12.55 -6.74
N MET A 57 -20.13 -13.07 -7.13
CA MET A 57 -20.98 -12.46 -8.16
C MET A 57 -21.46 -11.07 -7.74
N LEU A 58 -21.88 -10.90 -6.48
CA LEU A 58 -22.41 -9.63 -5.96
C LEU A 58 -21.33 -8.61 -5.57
N SER A 59 -20.11 -9.07 -5.25
CA SER A 59 -19.02 -8.20 -4.77
C SER A 59 -17.77 -8.25 -5.66
N ILE A 60 -16.74 -9.00 -5.30
CA ILE A 60 -15.46 -9.13 -6.00
C ILE A 60 -15.06 -10.61 -5.92
N PRO A 61 -14.43 -11.20 -6.97
CA PRO A 61 -14.01 -12.59 -6.95
C PRO A 61 -13.25 -12.94 -5.67
N MET A 62 -13.83 -13.83 -4.87
CA MET A 62 -13.25 -14.30 -3.63
C MET A 62 -12.48 -15.58 -3.89
N VAL A 63 -11.15 -15.49 -3.88
CA VAL A 63 -10.31 -16.65 -4.09
C VAL A 63 -9.78 -17.16 -2.75
N PRO A 64 -9.99 -18.44 -2.40
CA PRO A 64 -9.51 -19.06 -1.17
C PRO A 64 -8.00 -19.36 -1.24
N SER A 65 -7.18 -18.34 -1.53
CA SER A 65 -5.73 -18.44 -1.72
C SER A 65 -4.97 -17.52 -0.77
N PHE A 66 -3.90 -18.05 -0.16
CA PHE A 66 -2.99 -17.26 0.67
C PHE A 66 -2.23 -16.19 -0.12
N VAL A 67 -2.01 -16.42 -1.43
CA VAL A 67 -1.43 -15.44 -2.35
C VAL A 67 -2.35 -14.23 -2.47
N TYR A 68 -3.63 -14.48 -2.77
CA TYR A 68 -4.67 -13.45 -2.88
C TYR A 68 -4.79 -12.64 -1.59
N VAL A 69 -4.92 -13.33 -0.45
CA VAL A 69 -4.99 -12.72 0.89
C VAL A 69 -3.81 -11.78 1.14
N THR A 70 -2.59 -12.26 0.86
CA THR A 70 -1.36 -11.49 1.07
C THR A 70 -1.34 -10.25 0.18
N LEU A 71 -1.73 -10.38 -1.09
CA LEU A 71 -1.79 -9.26 -2.03
C LEU A 71 -2.79 -8.20 -1.55
N LEU A 72 -3.97 -8.60 -1.06
CA LEU A 72 -4.96 -7.68 -0.50
C LEU A 72 -4.40 -6.93 0.72
N PHE A 73 -3.71 -7.62 1.63
CA PHE A 73 -3.06 -6.97 2.78
C PHE A 73 -2.00 -5.95 2.34
N VAL A 74 -1.17 -6.28 1.35
CA VAL A 74 -0.15 -5.38 0.80
C VAL A 74 -0.80 -4.15 0.18
N ILE A 75 -1.86 -4.33 -0.61
CA ILE A 75 -2.62 -3.22 -1.21
C ILE A 75 -3.29 -2.38 -0.12
N ALA A 76 -3.86 -2.99 0.92
CA ALA A 76 -4.50 -2.28 2.03
C ALA A 76 -3.51 -1.38 2.79
N VAL A 77 -2.30 -1.89 3.06
CA VAL A 77 -1.20 -1.08 3.62
C VAL A 77 -0.83 0.05 2.67
N ALA A 78 -0.69 -0.23 1.38
CA ALA A 78 -0.32 0.77 0.37
C ALA A 78 -1.37 1.89 0.21
N LEU A 79 -2.67 1.55 0.30
CA LEU A 79 -3.79 2.49 0.31
C LEU A 79 -3.79 3.36 1.55
N ARG A 80 -3.55 2.77 2.74
CA ARG A 80 -3.42 3.52 4.01
C ARG A 80 -2.28 4.54 3.95
N ARG A 81 -1.20 4.19 3.23
CA ARG A 81 -0.06 5.07 2.95
C ARG A 81 -0.30 6.08 1.82
N ARG A 82 -1.52 6.13 1.25
CA ARG A 82 -1.94 7.08 0.22
C ARG A 82 -1.12 7.00 -1.08
N LEU A 83 -0.56 5.83 -1.37
CA LEU A 83 0.28 5.62 -2.56
C LEU A 83 -0.56 5.67 -3.84
N ARG A 84 -0.12 6.47 -4.82
CA ARG A 84 -0.76 6.57 -6.14
C ARG A 84 -0.82 5.23 -6.88
N ALA A 85 0.24 4.44 -6.77
CA ALA A 85 0.29 3.10 -7.38
C ALA A 85 -0.79 2.17 -6.79
N ALA A 86 -1.05 2.25 -5.48
CA ALA A 86 -2.08 1.45 -4.83
C ALA A 86 -3.49 1.81 -5.31
N TRP A 87 -3.74 3.10 -5.56
CA TRP A 87 -5.00 3.55 -6.16
C TRP A 87 -5.18 3.00 -7.58
N TRP A 88 -4.13 2.98 -8.40
CA TRP A 88 -4.20 2.36 -9.73
C TRP A 88 -4.46 0.86 -9.66
N VAL A 89 -3.81 0.14 -8.75
CA VAL A 89 -4.06 -1.29 -8.54
C VAL A 89 -5.50 -1.51 -8.06
N LEU A 90 -6.00 -0.72 -7.12
CA LEU A 90 -7.41 -0.77 -6.69
C LEU A 90 -8.37 -0.57 -7.87
N VAL A 91 -8.18 0.49 -8.66
CA VAL A 91 -9.06 0.83 -9.78
C VAL A 91 -8.99 -0.23 -10.87
N VAL A 92 -7.80 -0.61 -11.32
CA VAL A 92 -7.64 -1.50 -12.46
C VAL A 92 -7.88 -2.95 -12.07
N TRP A 93 -7.13 -3.45 -11.06
CA TRP A 93 -7.14 -4.85 -10.70
C TRP A 93 -8.37 -5.25 -9.87
N TRP A 94 -8.83 -4.40 -8.96
CA TRP A 94 -9.90 -4.75 -8.02
C TRP A 94 -11.30 -4.28 -8.46
N LEU A 95 -11.41 -3.22 -9.28
CA LEU A 95 -12.71 -2.68 -9.71
C LEU A 95 -13.00 -2.92 -11.20
N ILE A 96 -12.14 -2.45 -12.10
CA ILE A 96 -12.39 -2.51 -13.56
C ILE A 96 -12.38 -3.94 -14.07
N LEU A 97 -11.36 -4.73 -13.74
CA LEU A 97 -11.22 -6.06 -14.32
C LEU A 97 -12.36 -7.02 -13.90
N PRO A 98 -12.81 -7.04 -12.63
CA PRO A 98 -14.03 -7.75 -12.25
C PRO A 98 -15.32 -7.18 -12.84
N ALA A 99 -15.38 -5.87 -13.13
CA ALA A 99 -16.53 -5.27 -13.81
C ALA A 99 -16.62 -5.72 -15.28
N LEU A 100 -15.48 -5.86 -15.97
CA LEU A 100 -15.45 -6.38 -17.33
C LEU A 100 -15.94 -7.83 -17.40
N GLY A 101 -15.46 -8.71 -16.50
CA GLY A 101 -15.93 -10.10 -16.45
C GLY A 101 -17.44 -10.21 -16.21
N ARG A 102 -18.05 -9.26 -15.47
CA ARG A 102 -19.51 -9.22 -15.30
C ARG A 102 -20.27 -8.79 -16.55
N LEU A 103 -19.68 -7.94 -17.39
CA LEU A 103 -20.30 -7.60 -18.67
C LEU A 103 -20.38 -8.84 -19.56
N ASP A 104 -19.35 -9.69 -19.53
CA ASP A 104 -19.35 -10.96 -20.25
C ASP A 104 -20.43 -11.92 -19.71
N THR A 105 -20.57 -12.07 -18.38
CA THR A 105 -21.63 -12.91 -17.79
C THR A 105 -23.04 -12.40 -18.12
N ILE A 106 -23.24 -11.07 -18.11
CA ILE A 106 -24.51 -10.43 -18.48
C ILE A 106 -24.81 -10.68 -19.96
N ALA A 107 -23.81 -10.53 -20.83
CA ALA A 107 -23.96 -10.76 -22.27
C ALA A 107 -24.27 -12.24 -22.59
N ALA A 108 -23.72 -13.17 -21.80
CA ALA A 108 -24.04 -14.59 -21.88
C ALA A 108 -25.45 -14.95 -21.36
N GLY A 109 -26.14 -14.02 -20.69
CA GLY A 109 -27.47 -14.24 -20.11
C GLY A 109 -27.46 -15.02 -18.80
N GLU A 110 -26.29 -15.25 -18.21
CA GLU A 110 -26.11 -16.01 -16.98
C GLU A 110 -26.23 -15.10 -15.76
N HIS A 111 -26.97 -15.54 -14.73
CA HIS A 111 -27.07 -14.85 -13.43
C HIS A 111 -27.36 -13.32 -13.52
N LEU A 112 -28.19 -12.92 -14.49
CA LEU A 112 -28.41 -11.52 -14.91
C LEU A 112 -28.66 -10.56 -13.74
N ILE A 113 -29.51 -10.95 -12.78
CA ILE A 113 -29.85 -10.09 -11.63
C ILE A 113 -28.61 -9.85 -10.74
N LEU A 114 -27.91 -10.91 -10.35
CA LEU A 114 -26.75 -10.81 -9.46
C LEU A 114 -25.58 -10.06 -10.13
N ALA A 115 -25.31 -10.38 -11.39
CA ALA A 115 -24.26 -9.72 -12.17
C ALA A 115 -24.55 -8.22 -12.36
N SER A 116 -25.82 -7.85 -12.61
CA SER A 116 -26.23 -6.45 -12.75
C SER A 116 -26.08 -5.67 -11.44
N ILE A 117 -26.51 -6.24 -10.30
CA ILE A 117 -26.35 -5.61 -8.99
C ILE A 117 -24.86 -5.42 -8.66
N GLY A 118 -24.05 -6.46 -8.85
CA GLY A 118 -22.61 -6.39 -8.63
C GLY A 118 -21.91 -5.33 -9.51
N LEU A 119 -22.32 -5.22 -10.78
CA LEU A 119 -21.81 -4.19 -11.69
C LEU A 119 -22.14 -2.78 -11.18
N VAL A 120 -23.37 -2.53 -10.71
CA VAL A 120 -23.77 -1.24 -10.15
C VAL A 120 -22.93 -0.90 -8.92
N VAL A 121 -22.71 -1.86 -8.02
CA VAL A 121 -21.87 -1.67 -6.82
C VAL A 121 -20.43 -1.32 -7.21
N LEU A 122 -19.83 -2.03 -8.17
CA LEU A 122 -18.48 -1.75 -8.63
C LEU A 122 -18.35 -0.40 -9.34
N VAL A 123 -19.33 -0.02 -10.16
CA VAL A 123 -19.36 1.30 -10.82
C VAL A 123 -19.48 2.40 -9.77
N ALA A 124 -20.33 2.23 -8.75
CA ALA A 124 -20.44 3.19 -7.64
C ALA A 124 -19.13 3.32 -6.87
N ALA A 125 -18.47 2.20 -6.55
CA ALA A 125 -17.16 2.18 -5.90
C ALA A 125 -16.07 2.84 -6.77
N LEU A 126 -16.10 2.62 -8.08
CA LEU A 126 -15.19 3.22 -9.05
C LEU A 126 -15.38 4.73 -9.13
N VAL A 127 -16.63 5.21 -9.24
CA VAL A 127 -16.95 6.64 -9.22
C VAL A 127 -16.43 7.28 -7.94
N LEU A 128 -16.65 6.65 -6.79
CA LEU A 128 -16.14 7.11 -5.51
C LEU A 128 -14.61 7.16 -5.49
N ALA A 129 -13.93 6.09 -5.91
CA ALA A 129 -12.48 6.02 -5.99
C ALA A 129 -11.89 7.12 -6.90
N VAL A 130 -12.54 7.43 -8.02
CA VAL A 130 -12.14 8.51 -8.93
C VAL A 130 -12.35 9.89 -8.31
N ARG A 131 -13.47 10.11 -7.59
CA ARG A 131 -13.73 11.39 -6.91
C ARG A 131 -12.68 11.69 -5.83
N VAL A 132 -12.23 10.68 -5.10
CA VAL A 132 -11.25 10.83 -4.01
C VAL A 132 -9.79 10.68 -4.47
N ARG A 133 -9.53 10.56 -5.78
CA ARG A 133 -8.18 10.35 -6.33
C ARG A 133 -7.15 11.37 -5.85
N HIS A 134 -7.58 12.59 -5.57
CA HIS A 134 -6.73 13.69 -5.11
C HIS A 134 -6.15 13.45 -3.71
N GLN A 135 -6.74 12.55 -2.91
CA GLN A 135 -6.25 12.20 -1.57
C GLN A 135 -5.08 11.19 -1.60
N PHE A 136 -4.87 10.51 -2.73
CA PHE A 136 -3.74 9.60 -2.96
C PHE A 136 -2.55 10.39 -3.52
N VAL A 137 -1.90 11.18 -2.67
CA VAL A 137 -0.87 12.14 -3.11
C VAL A 137 0.50 11.50 -3.21
N ALA A 138 0.79 10.47 -2.42
CA ALA A 138 2.15 9.94 -2.26
C ALA A 138 2.66 9.34 -3.58
N ARG A 139 3.70 9.98 -4.14
CA ARG A 139 4.26 9.68 -5.46
C ARG A 139 5.35 8.62 -5.39
N ARG A 140 6.14 8.65 -4.33
CA ARG A 140 7.29 7.76 -4.17
C ARG A 140 6.96 6.70 -3.15
N VAL A 141 7.21 5.46 -3.55
CA VAL A 141 7.32 4.40 -2.56
C VAL A 141 8.66 4.60 -1.83
N PRO A 142 8.68 4.60 -0.49
CA PRO A 142 9.89 4.93 0.25
C PRO A 142 11.03 3.93 0.10
N GLY A 143 10.73 2.71 -0.35
CA GLY A 143 11.72 1.68 -0.65
C GLY A 143 12.15 1.65 -2.12
N SER A 144 13.06 0.74 -2.43
CA SER A 144 13.56 0.53 -3.79
C SER A 144 12.53 -0.24 -4.62
N PHE A 145 11.66 0.48 -5.32
CA PHE A 145 10.63 -0.08 -6.21
C PHE A 145 11.21 -1.14 -7.16
N TRP A 146 12.34 -0.82 -7.82
CA TRP A 146 12.99 -1.74 -8.75
C TRP A 146 13.50 -3.02 -8.10
N THR A 147 14.05 -2.94 -6.89
CA THR A 147 14.47 -4.14 -6.15
C THR A 147 13.27 -4.99 -5.73
N ALA A 148 12.19 -4.36 -5.25
CA ALA A 148 10.96 -5.08 -4.91
C ALA A 148 10.36 -5.77 -6.14
N LEU A 149 10.35 -5.08 -7.29
CA LEU A 149 9.89 -5.63 -8.57
C LEU A 149 10.79 -6.79 -9.03
N ALA A 150 12.11 -6.64 -8.93
CA ALA A 150 13.05 -7.70 -9.30
C ALA A 150 12.89 -8.94 -8.41
N VAL A 151 12.68 -8.77 -7.11
CA VAL A 151 12.39 -9.89 -6.18
C VAL A 151 11.05 -10.54 -6.51
N PHE A 152 10.01 -9.76 -6.80
CA PHE A 152 8.70 -10.28 -7.17
C PHE A 152 8.74 -11.08 -8.48
N LEU A 153 9.33 -10.51 -9.54
CA LEU A 153 9.42 -11.17 -10.85
C LEU A 153 10.40 -12.34 -10.85
N GLY A 154 11.56 -12.19 -10.20
CA GLY A 154 12.55 -13.26 -10.08
C GLY A 154 12.04 -14.42 -9.23
N GLY A 155 11.43 -14.13 -8.07
CA GLY A 155 10.79 -15.13 -7.22
C GLY A 155 9.62 -15.81 -7.93
N GLY A 156 8.77 -15.04 -8.61
CA GLY A 156 7.68 -15.58 -9.42
C GLY A 156 8.16 -16.49 -10.56
N ALA A 157 9.24 -16.13 -11.25
CA ALA A 157 9.83 -16.97 -12.28
C ALA A 157 10.38 -18.28 -11.69
N VAL A 158 11.10 -18.22 -10.56
CA VAL A 158 11.60 -19.42 -9.87
C VAL A 158 10.44 -20.34 -9.46
N ILE A 159 9.34 -19.78 -8.96
CA ILE A 159 8.14 -20.55 -8.61
C ILE A 159 7.49 -21.14 -9.86
N LEU A 160 7.39 -20.38 -10.95
CA LEU A 160 6.79 -20.85 -12.20
C LEU A 160 7.57 -22.03 -12.79
N PHE A 161 8.89 -21.89 -12.95
CA PHE A 161 9.73 -22.96 -13.50
C PHE A 161 9.91 -24.12 -12.53
N GLY A 162 10.14 -23.84 -11.24
CA GLY A 162 10.25 -24.89 -10.21
C GLY A 162 8.95 -25.66 -10.01
N GLY A 163 7.82 -24.96 -10.01
CA GLY A 163 6.48 -25.55 -9.98
C GLY A 163 6.23 -26.42 -11.20
N ALA A 164 6.58 -25.96 -12.41
CA ALA A 164 6.45 -26.77 -13.61
C ALA A 164 7.28 -28.06 -13.55
N ALA A 165 8.50 -28.00 -12.99
CA ALA A 165 9.31 -29.19 -12.77
C ALA A 165 8.67 -30.17 -11.77
N LEU A 166 8.02 -29.68 -10.71
CA LEU A 166 7.25 -30.52 -9.79
C LEU A 166 6.05 -31.16 -10.47
N VAL A 167 5.33 -30.43 -11.33
CA VAL A 167 4.18 -30.94 -12.07
C VAL A 167 4.60 -32.02 -13.07
N VAL A 168 5.74 -31.87 -13.76
CA VAL A 168 6.28 -32.93 -14.62
C VAL A 168 6.73 -34.15 -13.81
N GLY A 169 7.32 -33.96 -12.63
CA GLY A 169 7.84 -35.06 -11.82
C GLY A 169 6.77 -35.84 -11.05
N PHE A 170 5.67 -35.20 -10.67
CA PHE A 170 4.68 -35.76 -9.75
C PHE A 170 3.23 -35.64 -10.22
N GLY A 171 2.97 -34.95 -11.33
CA GLY A 171 1.66 -34.79 -11.95
C GLY A 171 1.53 -35.58 -13.26
N ASP A 172 0.52 -35.21 -14.04
CA ASP A 172 0.12 -35.88 -15.29
C ASP A 172 0.35 -34.97 -16.52
N ALA A 173 1.44 -34.20 -16.51
CA ALA A 173 1.78 -33.32 -17.64
C ALA A 173 2.64 -34.07 -18.66
N ASP A 174 2.22 -34.04 -19.93
CA ASP A 174 2.90 -34.68 -21.06
C ASP A 174 4.25 -34.02 -21.40
N ASP A 175 4.32 -32.69 -21.23
CA ASP A 175 5.53 -31.90 -21.49
C ASP A 175 5.65 -30.72 -20.52
N TYR A 176 6.88 -30.22 -20.37
CA TYR A 176 7.20 -29.06 -19.55
C TYR A 176 6.43 -27.81 -19.98
N GLY A 177 6.14 -27.65 -21.28
CA GLY A 177 5.30 -26.55 -21.77
C GLY A 177 3.85 -26.62 -21.28
N GLN A 178 3.30 -27.82 -21.09
CA GLN A 178 1.97 -27.99 -20.49
C GLN A 178 2.01 -27.72 -18.98
N ALA A 179 3.03 -28.21 -18.28
CA ALA A 179 3.24 -27.94 -16.86
C ALA A 179 3.42 -26.44 -16.57
N LEU A 180 4.14 -25.70 -17.42
CA LEU A 180 4.27 -24.24 -17.32
C LEU A 180 2.94 -23.52 -17.46
N ARG A 181 2.12 -23.90 -18.45
CA ARG A 181 0.79 -23.32 -18.64
C ARG A 181 -0.13 -23.63 -17.47
N TYR A 182 -0.07 -24.84 -16.92
CA TYR A 182 -0.81 -25.24 -15.74
C TYR A 182 -0.45 -24.37 -14.52
N VAL A 183 0.84 -24.29 -14.16
CA VAL A 183 1.29 -23.49 -13.01
C VAL A 183 1.02 -22.01 -13.21
N PHE A 184 1.21 -21.49 -14.43
CA PHE A 184 0.87 -20.10 -14.74
C PHE A 184 -0.63 -19.82 -14.61
N GLY A 185 -1.48 -20.75 -15.07
CA GLY A 185 -2.93 -20.68 -14.90
C GLY A 185 -3.33 -20.67 -13.43
N ASP A 186 -2.75 -21.56 -12.63
CA ASP A 186 -2.97 -21.64 -11.18
C ASP A 186 -2.53 -20.35 -10.46
N MET A 187 -1.35 -19.82 -10.79
CA MET A 187 -0.88 -18.52 -10.27
C MET A 187 -1.81 -17.36 -10.65
N LEU A 188 -2.42 -17.38 -11.84
CA LEU A 188 -3.42 -16.39 -12.24
C LEU A 188 -4.72 -16.54 -11.44
N THR A 189 -5.18 -17.77 -11.21
CA THR A 189 -6.31 -18.06 -10.33
C THR A 189 -6.07 -17.53 -8.93
N ASP A 190 -4.88 -17.79 -8.37
CA ASP A 190 -4.41 -17.27 -7.09
C ASP A 190 -4.38 -15.73 -7.01
N LEU A 191 -4.32 -15.04 -8.15
CA LEU A 191 -4.39 -13.57 -8.26
C LEU A 191 -5.83 -13.05 -8.47
N GLY A 192 -6.85 -13.89 -8.28
CA GLY A 192 -8.25 -13.50 -8.45
C GLY A 192 -8.72 -13.49 -9.90
N ARG A 193 -8.06 -14.23 -10.80
CA ARG A 193 -8.37 -14.24 -12.24
C ARG A 193 -8.97 -15.57 -12.69
N VAL A 194 -9.64 -15.54 -13.83
CA VAL A 194 -9.97 -16.76 -14.56
C VAL A 194 -8.66 -17.32 -15.09
N GLY A 195 -8.14 -18.35 -14.43
CA GLY A 195 -6.97 -19.08 -14.89
C GLY A 195 -7.23 -19.76 -16.23
N LEU A 196 -6.18 -19.87 -17.04
CA LEU A 196 -6.21 -20.79 -18.18
C LEU A 196 -6.20 -22.19 -17.58
N HIS A 197 -7.33 -22.90 -17.68
CA HIS A 197 -7.41 -24.28 -17.22
C HIS A 197 -6.51 -25.10 -18.12
N GLY A 198 -5.38 -25.56 -17.59
CA GLY A 198 -4.55 -26.54 -18.25
C GLY A 198 -5.13 -27.93 -18.01
N ASP A 199 -5.11 -28.79 -19.04
CA ASP A 199 -5.59 -30.18 -18.94
C ASP A 199 -4.72 -31.06 -18.01
N ALA A 200 -3.60 -30.52 -17.51
CA ALA A 200 -2.73 -31.22 -16.58
C ALA A 200 -3.29 -31.20 -15.15
N SER A 201 -2.97 -32.24 -14.38
CA SER A 201 -3.28 -32.30 -12.94
C SER A 201 -2.01 -32.54 -12.14
N ALA A 202 -1.99 -32.06 -10.90
CA ALA A 202 -0.91 -32.27 -9.96
C ALA A 202 -1.45 -32.60 -8.57
N PRO A 203 -0.66 -33.29 -7.73
CA PRO A 203 -1.03 -33.52 -6.34
C PRO A 203 -1.26 -32.18 -5.61
N TRP A 204 -2.24 -32.16 -4.70
CA TRP A 204 -2.63 -30.97 -3.93
C TRP A 204 -1.45 -30.28 -3.20
N TRP A 205 -0.44 -31.05 -2.79
CA TRP A 205 0.73 -30.50 -2.10
C TRP A 205 1.59 -29.61 -3.01
N VAL A 206 1.58 -29.82 -4.33
CA VAL A 206 2.31 -28.97 -5.30
C VAL A 206 1.71 -27.57 -5.29
N ALA A 207 0.38 -27.46 -5.38
CA ALA A 207 -0.34 -26.20 -5.27
C ALA A 207 -0.08 -25.50 -3.92
N VAL A 208 -0.02 -26.26 -2.82
CA VAL A 208 0.32 -25.71 -1.49
C VAL A 208 1.74 -25.15 -1.46
N ILE A 209 2.74 -25.85 -2.01
CA ILE A 209 4.12 -25.35 -2.07
C ILE A 209 4.21 -24.09 -2.92
N VAL A 210 3.61 -24.10 -4.11
CA VAL A 210 3.57 -22.95 -5.02
C VAL A 210 2.93 -21.74 -4.33
N GLY A 211 1.77 -21.93 -3.69
CA GLY A 211 1.06 -20.89 -2.97
C GLY A 211 1.86 -20.34 -1.78
N VAL A 212 2.48 -21.19 -0.96
CA VAL A 212 3.31 -20.76 0.18
C VAL A 212 4.52 -19.97 -0.29
N LEU A 213 5.24 -20.46 -1.30
CA LEU A 213 6.37 -19.74 -1.88
C LEU A 213 5.93 -18.40 -2.49
N GLY A 214 4.78 -18.38 -3.17
CA GLY A 214 4.17 -17.16 -3.72
C GLY A 214 3.89 -16.13 -2.63
N THR A 215 3.26 -16.54 -1.53
CA THR A 215 3.04 -15.71 -0.35
C THR A 215 4.36 -15.16 0.20
N VAL A 216 5.39 -16.00 0.36
CA VAL A 216 6.70 -15.56 0.86
C VAL A 216 7.32 -14.51 -0.08
N VAL A 217 7.31 -14.73 -1.39
CA VAL A 217 7.83 -13.77 -2.37
C VAL A 217 7.10 -12.43 -2.28
N ILE A 218 5.78 -12.44 -2.16
CA ILE A 218 4.98 -11.21 -2.00
C ILE A 218 5.34 -10.49 -0.70
N VAL A 219 5.43 -11.21 0.42
CA VAL A 219 5.81 -10.62 1.72
C VAL A 219 7.19 -10.00 1.64
N VAL A 220 8.19 -10.71 1.11
CA VAL A 220 9.56 -10.19 0.97
C VAL A 220 9.57 -8.96 0.06
N ALA A 221 8.93 -9.02 -1.11
CA ALA A 221 8.83 -7.89 -2.02
C ALA A 221 8.16 -6.68 -1.34
N ALA A 222 7.08 -6.89 -0.59
CA ALA A 222 6.38 -5.84 0.14
C ALA A 222 7.23 -5.22 1.26
N THR A 223 8.02 -6.02 2.01
CA THR A 223 8.94 -5.48 3.03
C THR A 223 10.02 -4.59 2.43
N ILE A 224 10.53 -4.94 1.25
CA ILE A 224 11.50 -4.13 0.50
C ILE A 224 10.83 -2.87 -0.04
N LEU A 225 9.63 -3.02 -0.62
CA LEU A 225 8.84 -1.94 -1.18
C LEU A 225 8.53 -0.87 -0.12
N PHE A 226 8.08 -1.30 1.07
CA PHE A 226 7.67 -0.38 2.13
C PHE A 226 8.78 0.10 3.05
N ARG A 227 10.03 -0.34 2.82
CA ARG A 227 11.20 0.05 3.61
C ARG A 227 11.35 1.58 3.67
N PRO A 228 11.58 2.19 4.85
CA PRO A 228 11.74 3.63 4.96
C PRO A 228 12.97 4.15 4.17
N PRO A 229 12.93 5.38 3.61
CA PRO A 229 14.04 5.90 2.83
C PRO A 229 15.26 6.13 3.73
N GLN A 230 16.44 5.79 3.23
CA GLN A 230 17.70 5.93 3.98
C GLN A 230 18.07 7.39 4.28
N GLY A 231 17.63 8.34 3.43
CA GLY A 231 17.93 9.78 3.57
C GLY A 231 17.33 10.46 4.81
N SER A 232 16.49 9.77 5.57
CA SER A 232 15.93 10.25 6.85
C SER A 232 16.80 9.94 8.08
N ARG A 233 18.00 9.37 7.87
CA ARG A 233 18.82 8.77 8.94
C ARG A 233 20.08 9.56 9.27
N THR A 234 20.45 10.55 8.48
CA THR A 234 21.69 11.31 8.66
C THR A 234 21.47 12.79 8.44
N LEU A 235 21.78 13.59 9.45
CA LEU A 235 21.83 15.05 9.34
C LEU A 235 23.03 15.45 8.48
N ALA A 236 22.81 16.19 7.40
CA ALA A 236 23.92 16.66 6.57
C ALA A 236 24.75 17.70 7.33
N VAL A 237 26.05 17.83 7.01
CA VAL A 237 26.95 18.75 7.71
C VAL A 237 26.46 20.21 7.63
N SER A 238 25.92 20.63 6.49
CA SER A 238 25.32 21.95 6.30
C SER A 238 24.08 22.14 7.17
N ASP A 239 23.24 21.11 7.28
CA ASP A 239 22.05 21.15 8.13
C ASP A 239 22.45 21.22 9.60
N GLU A 240 23.42 20.41 10.04
CA GLU A 240 23.92 20.42 11.41
C GLU A 240 24.48 21.79 11.80
N ALA A 241 25.26 22.42 10.91
CA ALA A 241 25.76 23.77 11.12
C ALA A 241 24.62 24.79 11.26
N ARG A 242 23.59 24.71 10.41
CA ARG A 242 22.43 25.60 10.47
C ARG A 242 21.61 25.37 11.74
N VAL A 243 21.37 24.12 12.14
CA VAL A 243 20.67 23.78 13.39
C VAL A 243 21.41 24.41 14.58
N ARG A 244 22.73 24.26 14.67
CA ARG A 244 23.53 24.83 15.76
C ARG A 244 23.48 26.35 15.77
N ALA A 245 23.48 27.01 14.60
CA ALA A 245 23.31 28.46 14.52
C ALA A 245 21.92 28.89 15.04
N MET A 246 20.85 28.22 14.60
CA MET A 246 19.50 28.51 15.06
C MET A 246 19.31 28.30 16.56
N LEU A 247 19.93 27.26 17.13
CA LEU A 247 19.87 27.01 18.57
C LEU A 247 20.64 28.05 19.37
N ARG A 248 21.74 28.61 18.83
CA ARG A 248 22.43 29.74 19.46
C ARG A 248 21.54 30.98 19.50
N ASP A 249 20.86 31.28 18.40
CA ASP A 249 20.14 32.55 18.24
C ASP A 249 18.72 32.50 18.82
N HIS A 250 18.07 31.32 18.84
CA HIS A 250 16.65 31.16 19.19
C HIS A 250 16.36 29.99 20.15
N GLY A 251 17.37 29.25 20.61
CA GLY A 251 17.20 27.99 21.36
C GLY A 251 16.64 28.12 22.77
N GLU A 252 16.63 29.32 23.36
CA GLU A 252 16.10 29.56 24.71
C GLU A 252 14.60 29.25 24.84
N HIS A 253 13.88 29.21 23.72
CA HIS A 253 12.44 28.92 23.67
C HIS A 253 12.10 27.43 23.77
N ASP A 254 13.08 26.53 23.66
CA ASP A 254 12.87 25.07 23.72
C ASP A 254 13.98 24.36 24.51
N SER A 255 13.64 23.94 25.75
CA SER A 255 14.52 23.18 26.63
C SER A 255 15.04 21.86 26.02
N LEU A 256 14.36 21.32 25.00
CA LEU A 256 14.73 20.10 24.30
C LEU A 256 15.27 20.38 22.88
N GLY A 257 15.49 21.65 22.50
CA GLY A 257 15.93 22.03 21.16
C GLY A 257 17.27 21.38 20.74
N TYR A 258 18.15 21.08 21.70
CA TYR A 258 19.43 20.42 21.43
C TYR A 258 19.27 19.01 20.82
N PHE A 259 18.13 18.33 21.01
CA PHE A 259 17.88 17.02 20.37
C PHE A 259 17.88 17.09 18.84
N ALA A 260 17.64 18.27 18.26
CA ALA A 260 17.72 18.49 16.82
C ALA A 260 19.15 18.32 16.26
N THR A 261 20.18 18.41 17.10
CA THR A 261 21.59 18.22 16.68
C THR A 261 22.01 16.76 16.53
N ARG A 262 21.15 15.81 16.93
CA ARG A 262 21.48 14.39 16.82
C ARG A 262 21.59 13.97 15.36
N ARG A 263 22.63 13.20 15.05
CA ARG A 263 22.91 12.73 13.69
C ARG A 263 21.85 11.78 13.12
N ASP A 264 21.02 11.15 13.96
CA ASP A 264 19.91 10.29 13.54
C ASP A 264 18.63 11.07 13.18
N LYS A 265 18.72 12.39 13.06
CA LYS A 265 17.62 13.29 12.68
C LYS A 265 17.84 13.88 11.28
N SER A 266 16.75 14.32 10.68
CA SER A 266 16.75 15.15 9.49
C SER A 266 15.96 16.42 9.79
N VAL A 267 16.14 17.45 8.97
CA VAL A 267 15.42 18.72 9.13
C VAL A 267 14.73 19.07 7.81
N VAL A 268 13.49 19.54 7.91
CA VAL A 268 12.82 20.24 6.80
C VAL A 268 12.87 21.73 7.09
N TRP A 269 13.46 22.49 6.19
CA TRP A 269 13.60 23.93 6.29
C TRP A 269 12.38 24.66 5.69
N ASP A 270 12.03 25.82 6.22
CA ASP A 270 10.98 26.70 5.71
C ASP A 270 11.23 27.16 4.27
N THR A 271 12.49 27.39 3.89
CA THR A 271 12.89 27.79 2.54
C THR A 271 13.32 26.61 1.65
N GLY A 272 13.31 25.39 2.18
CA GLY A 272 13.85 24.20 1.50
C GLY A 272 15.38 24.09 1.50
N GLU A 273 16.11 25.15 1.86
CA GLU A 273 17.58 25.19 1.87
C GLU A 273 18.13 25.69 3.19
N ALA A 274 19.09 24.96 3.78
CA ALA A 274 19.70 25.31 5.06
C ALA A 274 20.33 26.72 5.07
N ALA A 275 20.87 27.19 3.94
CA ALA A 275 21.58 28.47 3.88
C ALA A 275 20.66 29.67 4.12
N THR A 276 19.41 29.61 3.65
CA THR A 276 18.44 30.72 3.69
C THR A 276 17.36 30.52 4.75
N ALA A 277 17.27 29.32 5.33
CA ALA A 277 16.21 28.93 6.26
C ALA A 277 16.13 29.82 7.49
N ARG A 278 14.94 30.21 7.93
CA ARG A 278 14.74 30.94 9.20
C ARG A 278 14.12 30.07 10.29
N ALA A 279 13.51 28.96 9.89
CA ALA A 279 13.01 27.93 10.78
C ALA A 279 13.11 26.54 10.15
N GLY A 280 13.06 25.50 10.98
CA GLY A 280 13.03 24.12 10.49
C GLY A 280 12.34 23.16 11.44
N VAL A 281 11.79 22.08 10.91
CA VAL A 281 11.24 20.97 11.71
C VAL A 281 12.25 19.85 11.74
N SER A 282 12.84 19.60 12.90
CA SER A 282 13.64 18.38 13.11
C SER A 282 12.69 17.19 13.21
N TYR A 283 12.98 16.12 12.48
CA TYR A 283 12.14 14.93 12.43
C TYR A 283 12.95 13.66 12.24
N ARG A 284 12.30 12.52 12.44
CA ARG A 284 12.80 11.20 12.08
C ARG A 284 11.67 10.35 11.52
N VAL A 285 11.99 9.51 10.55
CA VAL A 285 11.03 8.55 10.01
C VAL A 285 11.14 7.23 10.78
N ILE A 286 10.02 6.76 11.33
CA ILE A 286 9.90 5.47 12.00
C ILE A 286 8.80 4.68 11.30
N GLY A 287 9.17 3.60 10.60
CA GLY A 287 8.22 2.85 9.77
C GLY A 287 7.60 3.75 8.69
N SER A 288 6.29 3.92 8.74
CA SER A 288 5.52 4.76 7.82
C SER A 288 5.08 6.09 8.44
N VAL A 289 5.76 6.57 9.48
CA VAL A 289 5.40 7.80 10.19
C VAL A 289 6.59 8.75 10.21
N SER A 290 6.36 9.99 9.80
CA SER A 290 7.27 11.12 10.04
C SER A 290 7.00 11.71 11.43
N LEU A 291 7.96 11.58 12.35
CA LEU A 291 7.82 12.05 13.73
C LEU A 291 8.66 13.30 13.95
N ALA A 292 8.00 14.42 14.27
CA ALA A 292 8.68 15.65 14.70
C ALA A 292 9.38 15.43 16.04
N SER A 293 10.58 16.00 16.17
CA SER A 293 11.46 15.85 17.33
C SER A 293 11.41 17.07 18.25
N GLY A 294 10.20 17.46 18.66
CA GLY A 294 9.94 18.66 19.46
C GLY A 294 9.34 19.80 18.63
N ASN A 295 9.46 21.02 19.14
CA ASN A 295 9.02 22.21 18.42
C ASN A 295 9.94 22.49 17.21
N PRO A 296 9.48 23.28 16.23
CA PRO A 296 10.37 23.78 15.20
C PRO A 296 11.53 24.59 15.80
N ILE A 297 12.70 24.54 15.17
CA ILE A 297 13.89 25.31 15.53
C ILE A 297 13.94 26.62 14.74
N GLY A 298 14.54 27.67 15.30
CA GLY A 298 14.69 28.99 14.65
C GLY A 298 13.56 29.95 15.01
N ASP A 299 13.36 30.98 14.18
CA ASP A 299 12.42 32.08 14.42
C ASP A 299 10.95 31.60 14.47
N PRO A 300 10.23 31.78 15.59
CA PRO A 300 8.81 31.42 15.74
C PRO A 300 7.88 31.99 14.68
N LEU A 301 8.20 33.14 14.09
CA LEU A 301 7.39 33.74 13.01
C LEU A 301 7.39 32.87 11.74
N HIS A 302 8.43 32.06 11.54
CA HIS A 302 8.61 31.21 10.36
C HIS A 302 8.21 29.75 10.61
N TRP A 303 7.86 29.37 11.85
CA TRP A 303 7.42 28.01 12.20
C TRP A 303 6.22 27.51 11.40
N PRO A 304 5.16 28.30 11.13
CA PRO A 304 4.02 27.83 10.35
C PRO A 304 4.42 27.37 8.94
N VAL A 305 5.40 28.05 8.31
CA VAL A 305 5.92 27.69 6.99
C VAL A 305 6.70 26.39 7.07
N ALA A 306 7.63 26.26 8.03
CA ALA A 306 8.40 25.03 8.24
C ALA A 306 7.48 23.80 8.50
N ILE A 307 6.43 23.97 9.29
CA ILE A 307 5.44 22.92 9.56
C ILE A 307 4.68 22.54 8.27
N GLN A 308 4.30 23.51 7.44
CA GLN A 308 3.63 23.24 6.18
C GLN A 308 4.54 22.47 5.20
N GLU A 309 5.81 22.85 5.09
CA GLU A 309 6.81 22.14 4.28
C GLU A 309 7.01 20.71 4.77
N TRP A 310 7.15 20.51 6.08
CA TRP A 310 7.25 19.18 6.68
C TRP A 310 6.02 18.32 6.42
N ARG A 311 4.81 18.88 6.58
CA ARG A 311 3.55 18.19 6.25
C ARG A 311 3.46 17.85 4.77
N ARG A 312 3.93 18.73 3.87
CA ARG A 312 3.97 18.47 2.43
C ARG A 312 4.92 17.31 2.12
N LEU A 313 6.13 17.32 2.69
CA LEU A 313 7.10 16.24 2.54
C LEU A 313 6.55 14.89 3.00
N ALA A 314 5.88 14.87 4.16
CA ALA A 314 5.26 13.66 4.71
C ALA A 314 4.19 13.10 3.76
N ARG A 315 3.26 13.95 3.28
CA ARG A 315 2.21 13.55 2.32
C ARG A 315 2.77 13.05 0.99
N ASP A 316 3.78 13.73 0.45
CA ASP A 316 4.38 13.36 -0.84
C ASP A 316 5.14 12.03 -0.78
N SER A 317 5.62 11.68 0.41
CA SER A 317 6.41 10.47 0.69
C SER A 317 5.59 9.31 1.28
N GLY A 318 4.30 9.51 1.58
CA GLY A 318 3.45 8.49 2.21
C GLY A 318 3.92 8.11 3.62
N LEU A 319 4.24 9.15 4.42
CA LEU A 319 4.71 9.11 5.81
C LEU A 319 3.78 9.88 6.76
#